data_AF-A0A3A4WJN2-F1
#
_entry.id   AF-A0A3A4WJN2-F1
#
_cell.length_a   1.000
_cell.length_b   1.000
_cell.length_c   1.000
_cell.angle_alpha   90.00
_cell.angle_beta   90.00
_cell.angle_gamma   90.00
#
_symmetry.space_group_name_H-M   'P 1'
#
loop_
_entity.id
_entity.type
_entity.pdbx_description
1 polymer ?
#
loop_
_entity_poly.entity_id
_entity_poly.type
_entity_poly.pdbx_seq_one_letter_code
_entity_poly.pdbx_strand_id
1 'polypeptide(L)'
;MILIEPKGWPLKVQSLLSFDFNHYTDNNARYTVPKGKSDNKMDKIIIAFISGALVAMISSYIAHIFSERRDRRKEFNDAAAKFQNAFIDVKVFLEFGAIGRNSPIVTDNVNEFLGTYRIEHLKAVVEFKAFLNKRERRRIEKAWNEYCHPEEVPKDKYERRDFTFNGYFHIQETRGKEAAKGIALEKINGILKFAQFS
;
A
#
# COMPACT_ATOMS: atom_id res chain seq x y z
N MET A 1 -29.58 -13.69 19.21
CA MET A 1 -28.18 -14.04 19.53
C MET A 1 -27.46 -14.20 18.20
N ILE A 2 -26.69 -13.20 17.77
CA ILE A 2 -25.99 -13.20 16.49
C ILE A 2 -24.52 -13.49 16.80
N LEU A 3 -24.06 -14.69 16.45
CA LEU A 3 -22.65 -15.07 16.47
C LEU A 3 -22.00 -14.48 15.22
N ILE A 4 -21.19 -13.44 15.39
CA ILE A 4 -20.29 -12.94 14.35
C ILE A 4 -18.95 -13.63 14.58
N GLU A 5 -18.60 -14.61 13.75
CA GLU A 5 -17.26 -15.20 13.74
C GLU A 5 -16.25 -14.22 13.12
N PRO A 6 -15.20 -13.78 13.84
CA PRO A 6 -14.18 -12.92 13.29
C PRO A 6 -13.06 -13.76 12.67
N LYS A 7 -13.16 -14.08 11.38
CA LYS A 7 -12.02 -14.60 10.60
C LYS A 7 -11.09 -13.44 10.21
N GLY A 8 -9.80 -13.53 10.57
CA GLY A 8 -8.75 -12.61 10.11
C GLY A 8 -8.04 -11.78 11.20
N TRP A 9 -8.25 -12.08 12.48
CA TRP A 9 -7.61 -11.34 13.57
C TRP A 9 -6.19 -11.87 13.83
N PRO A 10 -5.19 -11.00 14.05
CA PRO A 10 -3.87 -11.45 14.47
C PRO A 10 -3.98 -12.18 15.81
N LEU A 11 -3.32 -13.35 15.94
CA LEU A 11 -3.41 -14.28 17.09
C LEU A 11 -3.26 -13.59 18.47
N LYS A 12 -2.53 -12.48 18.54
CA LYS A 12 -2.32 -11.67 19.76
C LYS A 12 -3.58 -10.94 20.25
N VAL A 13 -4.59 -10.75 19.39
CA VAL A 13 -5.86 -10.10 19.74
C VAL A 13 -6.92 -11.14 20.08
N GLN A 14 -6.84 -12.35 19.49
CA GLN A 14 -7.67 -13.47 19.93
C GLN A 14 -7.38 -13.86 21.38
N SER A 15 -6.11 -13.82 21.82
CA SER A 15 -5.74 -14.09 23.22
C SER A 15 -6.23 -13.04 24.23
N LEU A 16 -6.58 -11.83 23.77
CA LEU A 16 -7.15 -10.77 24.62
C LEU A 16 -8.68 -10.84 24.67
N LEU A 17 -9.32 -11.47 23.69
CA LEU A 17 -10.77 -11.70 23.64
C LEU A 17 -11.19 -13.09 24.15
N SER A 18 -10.26 -14.05 24.22
CA SER A 18 -10.47 -15.35 24.87
C SER A 18 -10.26 -15.28 26.39
N PHE A 19 -10.34 -14.09 26.99
CA PHE A 19 -10.47 -13.98 28.44
C PHE A 19 -11.87 -14.45 28.79
N ASP A 20 -12.01 -15.76 28.97
CA ASP A 20 -13.22 -16.44 29.39
C ASP A 20 -13.78 -15.73 30.63
N PHE A 21 -14.85 -14.97 30.42
CA PHE A 21 -15.68 -14.45 31.51
C PHE A 21 -16.34 -15.57 32.33
N ASN A 22 -16.19 -16.83 31.91
CA ASN A 22 -16.68 -18.02 32.59
C ASN A 22 -15.66 -18.67 33.55
N HIS A 23 -14.43 -18.16 33.66
CA HIS A 23 -13.45 -18.69 34.61
C HIS A 23 -13.24 -17.83 35.86
N TYR A 24 -14.26 -17.04 36.23
CA TYR A 24 -14.32 -16.34 37.53
C TYR A 24 -15.42 -16.89 38.44
N THR A 25 -15.76 -18.18 38.32
CA THR A 25 -16.60 -18.89 39.29
C THR A 25 -16.13 -20.33 39.50
N ASP A 26 -14.85 -20.54 39.79
CA ASP A 26 -14.46 -21.67 40.62
C ASP A 26 -12.99 -21.54 41.03
N ASN A 27 -12.78 -21.05 42.25
CA ASN A 27 -11.72 -21.50 43.15
C ASN A 27 -11.92 -20.80 44.50
N ASN A 28 -12.57 -21.53 45.40
CA ASN A 28 -12.68 -21.25 46.83
C ASN A 28 -11.29 -21.22 47.48
N ALA A 29 -10.59 -20.09 47.40
CA ALA A 29 -9.65 -19.70 48.45
C ALA A 29 -10.44 -18.84 49.45
N ARG A 30 -10.66 -19.41 50.65
CA ARG A 30 -11.37 -18.78 51.76
C ARG A 30 -10.74 -17.43 52.12
N TYR A 31 -11.29 -16.35 51.58
CA TYR A 31 -11.33 -15.07 52.28
C TYR A 31 -12.76 -14.91 52.78
N THR A 32 -12.96 -15.15 54.07
CA THR A 32 -14.18 -14.79 54.77
C THR A 32 -14.26 -13.28 54.83
N VAL A 33 -14.79 -12.67 53.77
CA VAL A 33 -15.31 -11.30 53.80
C VAL A 33 -16.60 -11.36 54.64
N PRO A 34 -16.80 -10.45 55.62
CA PRO A 34 -18.05 -10.41 56.37
C PRO A 34 -19.20 -10.23 55.38
N LYS A 35 -20.19 -11.13 55.42
CA LYS A 35 -21.47 -10.94 54.72
C LYS A 35 -22.24 -9.81 55.40
N GLY A 36 -21.81 -8.58 55.14
CA GLY A 36 -22.70 -7.44 55.15
C GLY A 36 -23.45 -7.46 53.82
N LYS A 37 -24.76 -7.70 53.84
CA LYS A 37 -25.65 -7.32 52.74
C LYS A 37 -25.55 -5.80 52.60
N SER A 38 -24.59 -5.34 51.81
CA SER A 38 -24.53 -3.95 51.37
C SER A 38 -25.53 -3.80 50.23
N ASP A 39 -26.79 -3.51 50.59
CA ASP A 39 -27.75 -2.84 49.71
C ASP A 39 -27.36 -1.36 49.49
N ASN A 40 -26.06 -1.03 49.61
CA ASN A 40 -25.59 0.33 49.40
C ASN A 40 -25.47 0.55 47.90
N LYS A 41 -26.47 1.23 47.37
CA LYS A 41 -26.51 1.87 46.05
C LYS A 41 -25.15 2.48 45.64
N MET A 42 -24.37 2.98 46.61
CA MET A 42 -23.03 3.53 46.42
C MET A 42 -21.99 2.52 45.92
N ASP A 43 -21.96 1.28 46.41
CA ASP A 43 -20.96 0.28 45.97
C ASP A 43 -21.20 -0.15 44.51
N LYS A 44 -22.48 -0.26 44.12
CA LYS A 44 -22.89 -0.53 42.73
C LYS A 44 -22.53 0.62 41.79
N ILE A 45 -22.68 1.88 42.26
CA ILE A 45 -22.28 3.07 41.51
C ILE A 45 -20.76 3.11 41.30
N ILE A 46 -19.98 2.80 42.34
CA ILE A 46 -18.51 2.79 42.26
C ILE A 46 -18.03 1.71 41.27
N ILE A 47 -18.58 0.49 41.32
CA ILE A 47 -18.24 -0.58 40.38
C ILE A 47 -18.64 -0.24 38.94
N ALA A 48 -19.82 0.37 38.73
CA ALA A 48 -20.27 0.82 37.42
C ALA A 48 -19.40 1.95 36.83
N PHE A 49 -18.91 2.84 37.69
CA PHE A 49 -18.03 3.93 37.28
C PHE A 49 -16.63 3.43 36.90
N ILE A 50 -16.05 2.53 37.70
CA ILE A 50 -14.74 1.92 37.43
C ILE A 50 -14.79 1.08 36.15
N SER A 51 -15.85 0.27 35.98
CA SER A 51 -16.03 -0.54 34.76
C SER A 51 -16.27 0.32 33.52
N GLY A 52 -17.08 1.38 33.61
CA GLY A 52 -17.29 2.34 32.52
C GLY A 52 -16.01 3.07 32.10
N ALA A 53 -15.21 3.51 33.07
CA ALA A 53 -13.93 4.19 32.82
C ALA A 53 -12.92 3.28 32.12
N LEU A 54 -12.85 2.01 32.51
CA LEU A 54 -11.94 1.03 31.90
C LEU A 54 -12.30 0.75 30.44
N VAL A 55 -13.59 0.59 30.13
CA VAL A 55 -14.08 0.36 28.76
C VAL A 55 -13.82 1.58 27.87
N ALA A 56 -14.00 2.80 28.38
CA ALA A 56 -13.72 4.02 27.64
C ALA A 56 -12.22 4.18 27.32
N MET A 57 -11.32 3.86 28.26
CA MET A 57 -9.87 3.90 28.03
C MET A 57 -9.41 2.89 26.98
N ILE A 58 -9.91 1.65 27.04
CA ILE A 58 -9.59 0.62 26.04
C ILE A 58 -10.11 1.03 24.66
N SER A 59 -11.33 1.57 24.58
CA SER A 59 -11.93 2.02 23.32
C SER A 59 -11.17 3.21 22.71
N SER A 60 -10.72 4.16 23.54
CA SER A 60 -9.90 5.30 23.11
C SER A 60 -8.53 4.86 22.58
N TYR A 61 -7.87 3.93 23.26
CA TYR A 61 -6.58 3.39 22.82
C TYR A 61 -6.70 2.61 21.51
N ILE A 62 -7.74 1.79 21.37
CA ILE A 62 -8.07 1.10 20.13
C ILE A 62 -8.33 2.11 19.01
N ALA A 63 -9.16 3.13 19.25
CA ALA A 63 -9.46 4.17 18.27
C ALA A 63 -8.21 4.92 17.80
N HIS A 64 -7.25 5.20 18.70
CA HIS A 64 -5.98 5.85 18.38
C HIS A 64 -5.09 4.96 17.48
N ILE A 65 -4.97 3.67 17.78
CA ILE A 65 -4.21 2.74 16.92
C ILE A 65 -4.87 2.60 15.55
N PHE A 66 -6.21 2.56 15.52
CA PHE A 66 -6.95 2.50 14.26
C PHE A 66 -6.86 3.80 13.45
N SER A 67 -6.85 4.97 14.08
CA SER A 67 -6.70 6.25 13.39
C SER A 67 -5.32 6.36 12.74
N GLU A 68 -4.23 6.05 13.46
CA GLU A 68 -2.88 6.07 12.87
C GLU A 68 -2.74 5.08 11.70
N ARG A 69 -3.39 3.92 11.77
CA ARG A 69 -3.38 2.95 10.67
C ARG A 69 -4.22 3.43 9.50
N ARG A 70 -5.33 4.11 9.74
CA ARG A 70 -6.20 4.69 8.72
C ARG A 70 -5.50 5.85 8.00
N ASP A 71 -4.82 6.72 8.74
CA ASP A 71 -4.13 7.87 8.19
C ASP A 71 -2.94 7.44 7.32
N ARG A 72 -2.13 6.49 7.80
CA ARG A 72 -1.05 5.89 6.98
C ARG A 72 -1.56 5.20 5.71
N ARG A 73 -2.70 4.51 5.78
CA ARG A 73 -3.33 3.90 4.59
C ARG A 73 -3.85 4.95 3.62
N LYS A 74 -4.43 6.03 4.13
CA LYS A 74 -4.91 7.15 3.31
C LYS A 74 -3.73 7.83 2.60
N GLU A 75 -2.66 8.14 3.33
CA GLU A 75 -1.45 8.73 2.77
C GLU A 75 -0.83 7.83 1.69
N PHE A 76 -0.78 6.51 1.93
CA PHE A 76 -0.34 5.56 0.92
C PHE A 76 -1.25 5.58 -0.32
N ASN A 77 -2.57 5.53 -0.14
CA ASN A 77 -3.52 5.54 -1.25
C ASN A 77 -3.45 6.83 -2.07
N ASP A 78 -3.29 7.98 -1.41
CA ASP A 78 -3.12 9.28 -2.07
C ASP A 78 -1.81 9.32 -2.86
N ALA A 79 -0.72 8.78 -2.29
CA ALA A 79 0.56 8.65 -2.99
C ALA A 79 0.49 7.65 -4.15
N ALA A 80 -0.22 6.53 -3.99
CA ALA A 80 -0.44 5.51 -5.01
C ALA A 80 -1.26 6.08 -6.18
N ALA A 81 -2.30 6.86 -5.92
CA ALA A 81 -3.08 7.53 -6.94
C ALA A 81 -2.24 8.55 -7.72
N LYS A 82 -1.48 9.41 -7.03
CA LYS A 82 -0.54 10.35 -7.69
C LYS A 82 0.50 9.62 -8.53
N PHE A 83 1.04 8.53 -8.00
CA PHE A 83 2.01 7.70 -8.70
C PHE A 83 1.43 7.08 -9.96
N GLN A 84 0.23 6.49 -9.90
CA GLN A 84 -0.46 5.93 -11.06
C GLN A 84 -0.80 7.00 -12.10
N ASN A 85 -1.25 8.18 -11.64
CA ASN A 85 -1.62 9.29 -12.51
C ASN A 85 -0.46 9.76 -13.39
N ALA A 86 0.78 9.75 -12.88
CA ALA A 86 1.97 10.12 -13.63
C ALA A 86 2.20 9.24 -14.88
N PHE A 87 1.63 8.03 -14.94
CA PHE A 87 1.79 7.11 -16.07
C PHE A 87 0.55 7.04 -17.00
N ILE A 88 -0.53 7.76 -16.69
CA ILE A 88 -1.81 7.62 -17.42
C ILE A 88 -1.64 7.97 -18.89
N ASP A 89 -1.03 9.11 -19.21
CA ASP A 89 -0.88 9.56 -20.60
C ASP A 89 -0.08 8.55 -21.43
N VAL A 90 0.96 7.99 -20.82
CA VAL A 90 1.77 6.94 -21.46
C VAL A 90 0.98 5.66 -21.64
N LYS A 91 0.21 5.22 -20.64
CA LYS A 91 -0.65 4.04 -20.79
C LYS A 91 -1.68 4.23 -21.90
N VAL A 92 -2.31 5.40 -21.97
CA VAL A 92 -3.32 5.71 -23.00
C VAL A 92 -2.71 5.65 -24.40
N PHE A 93 -1.50 6.20 -24.58
CA PHE A 93 -0.76 6.07 -25.84
C PHE A 93 -0.42 4.62 -26.16
N LEU A 94 0.08 3.85 -25.18
CA LEU A 94 0.50 2.48 -25.41
C LEU A 94 -0.69 1.54 -25.69
N GLU A 95 -1.82 1.71 -25.01
CA GLU A 95 -3.01 0.85 -25.16
C GLU A 95 -3.84 1.23 -26.40
N PHE A 96 -4.04 2.52 -26.65
CA PHE A 96 -4.99 2.99 -27.66
C PHE A 96 -4.34 3.72 -28.83
N GLY A 97 -3.04 4.01 -28.77
CA GLY A 97 -2.38 4.90 -29.74
C GLY A 97 -2.87 6.35 -29.65
N ALA A 98 -3.62 6.70 -28.61
CA ALA A 98 -4.19 8.02 -28.45
C ALA A 98 -3.16 8.97 -27.84
N ILE A 99 -2.90 10.06 -28.54
CA ILE A 99 -2.08 11.17 -28.05
C ILE A 99 -3.04 12.23 -27.50
N GLY A 100 -2.87 12.62 -26.23
CA GLY A 100 -3.68 13.66 -25.63
C GLY A 100 -3.60 14.97 -26.43
N ARG A 101 -4.69 15.73 -26.48
CA ARG A 101 -4.75 17.01 -27.22
C ARG A 101 -3.70 18.04 -26.78
N ASN A 102 -3.20 17.89 -25.55
CA ASN A 102 -2.18 18.72 -24.92
C ASN A 102 -0.83 17.99 -24.79
N SER A 103 -0.65 16.83 -25.43
CA SER A 103 0.63 16.14 -25.41
C SER A 103 1.67 17.03 -26.07
N PRO A 104 2.81 17.26 -25.40
CA PRO A 104 3.87 18.12 -25.95
C PRO A 104 4.51 17.53 -27.22
N ILE A 105 4.28 16.24 -27.52
CA ILE A 105 4.83 15.56 -28.69
C ILE A 105 3.75 14.81 -29.47
N VAL A 106 3.73 15.02 -30.79
CA VAL A 106 2.98 14.24 -31.79
C VAL A 106 3.96 13.33 -32.51
N THR A 107 4.39 12.26 -31.85
CA THR A 107 5.29 11.26 -32.44
C THR A 107 4.66 9.89 -32.34
N ASP A 108 4.81 9.11 -33.40
CA ASP A 108 4.47 7.69 -33.42
C ASP A 108 5.62 6.81 -32.94
N ASN A 109 6.80 7.39 -32.67
CA ASN A 109 7.95 6.68 -32.16
C ASN A 109 7.79 6.42 -30.65
N VAL A 110 7.75 5.14 -30.26
CA VAL A 110 7.55 4.74 -28.87
C VAL A 110 8.69 5.26 -27.99
N ASN A 111 9.93 5.19 -28.47
CA ASN A 111 11.10 5.59 -27.70
C ASN A 111 11.11 7.10 -27.40
N GLU A 112 10.81 7.92 -28.40
CA GLU A 112 10.72 9.38 -28.27
C GLU A 112 9.56 9.77 -27.35
N PHE A 113 8.41 9.13 -27.52
CA PHE A 113 7.23 9.35 -26.69
C PHE A 113 7.54 9.05 -25.21
N LEU A 114 8.10 7.88 -24.90
CA LEU A 114 8.51 7.51 -23.54
C LEU A 114 9.60 8.45 -22.98
N GLY A 115 10.53 8.88 -23.83
CA GLY A 115 11.57 9.87 -23.53
C GLY A 115 11.03 11.17 -22.95
N THR A 116 9.86 11.59 -23.39
CA THR A 116 9.20 12.83 -22.98
C THR A 116 8.75 12.78 -21.51
N TYR A 117 8.16 11.67 -21.10
CA TYR A 117 7.60 11.49 -19.75
C TYR A 117 8.62 10.96 -18.74
N ARG A 118 9.87 10.70 -19.17
CA ARG A 118 10.90 10.04 -18.34
C ARG A 118 11.14 10.74 -16.99
N ILE A 119 11.20 12.08 -16.99
CA ILE A 119 11.52 12.86 -15.79
C ILE A 119 10.32 12.87 -14.84
N GLU A 120 9.12 12.99 -15.38
CA GLU A 120 7.87 12.91 -14.61
C GLU A 120 7.73 11.54 -13.94
N HIS A 121 7.90 10.46 -14.71
CA HIS A 121 7.86 9.10 -14.17
C HIS A 121 8.94 8.86 -13.11
N LEU A 122 10.18 9.33 -13.34
CA LEU A 122 11.26 9.20 -12.36
C LEU A 122 10.94 9.94 -11.06
N LYS A 123 10.42 11.16 -11.16
CA LYS A 123 9.99 11.95 -10.01
C LYS A 123 8.90 11.20 -9.22
N ALA A 124 7.90 10.66 -9.91
CA ALA A 124 6.85 9.87 -9.30
C ALA A 124 7.41 8.63 -8.57
N VAL A 125 8.37 7.91 -9.17
CA VAL A 125 9.05 6.79 -8.51
C VAL A 125 9.81 7.23 -7.26
N VAL A 126 10.57 8.33 -7.32
CA VAL A 126 11.33 8.85 -6.18
C VAL A 126 10.40 9.25 -5.02
N GLU A 127 9.30 9.95 -5.33
CA GLU A 127 8.32 10.36 -4.33
C GLU A 127 7.58 9.16 -3.72
N PHE A 128 7.12 8.22 -4.53
CA PHE A 128 6.38 7.05 -4.06
C PHE A 128 7.24 6.10 -3.21
N LYS A 129 8.55 6.00 -3.50
CA LYS A 129 9.49 5.18 -2.72
C LYS A 129 9.51 5.51 -1.22
N ALA A 130 9.16 6.73 -0.83
CA ALA A 130 9.09 7.12 0.58
C ALA A 130 8.09 6.25 1.37
N PHE A 131 7.00 5.83 0.71
CA PHE A 131 5.91 5.05 1.29
C PHE A 131 6.15 3.54 1.26
N LEU A 132 7.23 3.09 0.60
CA LEU A 132 7.58 1.68 0.45
C LEU A 132 8.56 1.21 1.53
N ASN A 133 8.48 -0.08 1.89
CA ASN A 133 9.48 -0.69 2.76
C ASN A 133 10.82 -0.92 2.03
N LYS A 134 11.90 -1.21 2.77
CA LYS A 134 13.26 -1.38 2.20
C LYS A 134 13.33 -2.43 1.08
N ARG A 135 12.54 -3.51 1.17
CA ARG A 135 12.51 -4.56 0.15
C ARG A 135 11.81 -4.07 -1.11
N GLU A 136 10.67 -3.41 -0.97
CA GLU A 136 9.92 -2.80 -2.09
C GLU A 136 10.71 -1.69 -2.78
N ARG A 137 11.40 -0.82 -2.03
CA ARG A 137 12.27 0.23 -2.59
C ARG A 137 13.30 -0.33 -3.58
N ARG A 138 13.94 -1.45 -3.24
CA ARG A 138 14.88 -2.13 -4.15
C ARG A 138 14.19 -2.74 -5.37
N ARG A 139 12.97 -3.27 -5.18
CA ARG A 139 12.21 -3.90 -6.26
C ARG A 139 11.66 -2.88 -7.26
N ILE A 140 11.17 -1.72 -6.79
CA ILE A 140 10.72 -0.65 -7.68
C ILE A 140 11.89 -0.01 -8.42
N GLU A 141 13.06 0.13 -7.80
CA GLU A 141 14.30 0.55 -8.49
C GLU A 141 14.68 -0.42 -9.62
N LYS A 142 14.57 -1.73 -9.35
CA LYS A 142 14.82 -2.75 -10.38
C LYS A 142 13.79 -2.66 -11.52
N ALA A 143 12.50 -2.54 -11.18
CA ALA A 143 11.44 -2.41 -12.18
C ALA A 143 11.59 -1.12 -13.01
N TRP A 144 11.98 -0.01 -12.38
CA TRP A 144 12.34 1.23 -13.07
C TRP A 144 13.50 1.02 -14.06
N ASN A 145 14.55 0.33 -13.63
CA ASN A 145 15.68 0.02 -14.50
C ASN A 145 15.29 -0.88 -15.67
N GLU A 146 14.47 -1.91 -15.44
CA GLU A 146 13.95 -2.79 -16.50
C GLU A 146 13.01 -2.06 -17.46
N TYR A 147 12.31 -1.02 -17.00
CA TYR A 147 11.51 -0.15 -17.85
C TYR A 147 12.38 0.76 -18.73
N CYS A 148 13.43 1.38 -18.18
CA CYS A 148 14.38 2.18 -18.95
C CYS A 148 15.21 1.33 -19.94
N HIS A 149 15.50 0.09 -19.55
CA HIS A 149 16.37 -0.84 -20.26
C HIS A 149 15.67 -2.20 -20.44
N PRO A 150 14.72 -2.33 -21.37
CA PRO A 150 14.10 -3.61 -21.65
C PRO A 150 15.16 -4.64 -22.07
N GLU A 151 14.92 -5.92 -21.74
CA GLU A 151 15.78 -7.01 -22.19
C GLU A 151 15.79 -7.04 -23.74
N GLU A 152 16.91 -7.45 -24.34
CA GLU A 152 17.23 -7.43 -25.80
C GLU A 152 18.05 -6.22 -26.30
N VAL A 153 18.28 -5.21 -25.47
CA VAL A 153 19.22 -4.12 -25.80
C VAL A 153 20.63 -4.58 -25.45
N PRO A 154 21.61 -4.52 -26.38
CA PRO A 154 23.00 -4.75 -26.02
C PRO A 154 23.31 -3.84 -24.84
N LYS A 155 23.82 -4.39 -23.73
CA LYS A 155 24.37 -3.56 -22.65
C LYS A 155 25.53 -2.79 -23.27
N ASP A 156 25.25 -1.60 -23.76
CA ASP A 156 26.25 -0.63 -24.09
C ASP A 156 27.17 -0.53 -22.88
N LYS A 157 28.47 -0.51 -23.14
CA LYS A 157 29.51 -0.38 -22.11
C LYS A 157 29.39 0.93 -21.30
N TYR A 158 28.47 1.81 -21.70
CA TYR A 158 28.12 3.06 -21.03
C TYR A 158 27.10 2.79 -19.92
N GLU A 159 27.69 2.35 -18.82
CA GLU A 159 27.44 2.82 -17.46
C GLU A 159 26.02 2.77 -16.88
N ARG A 160 26.02 2.16 -15.69
CA ARG A 160 25.02 2.20 -14.63
C ARG A 160 24.60 3.66 -14.33
N ARG A 161 23.74 4.28 -15.14
CA ARG A 161 22.90 5.48 -14.85
C ARG A 161 22.29 6.18 -16.08
N ASP A 162 22.39 5.61 -17.27
CA ASP A 162 21.80 6.25 -18.45
C ASP A 162 20.27 6.16 -18.40
N PHE A 163 19.58 7.20 -17.89
CA PHE A 163 18.11 7.31 -17.88
C PHE A 163 17.49 7.45 -19.28
N THR A 164 18.25 7.14 -20.31
CA THR A 164 17.87 7.20 -21.72
C THR A 164 17.15 5.90 -22.08
N PHE A 165 15.89 6.05 -22.49
CA PHE A 165 15.21 5.04 -23.28
C PHE A 165 15.95 4.97 -24.63
N ASN A 166 16.87 4.03 -24.77
CA ASN A 166 17.46 3.67 -26.06
C ASN A 166 16.96 2.29 -26.51
N GLY A 167 16.36 1.52 -25.59
CA GLY A 167 15.98 0.15 -25.85
C GLY A 167 14.77 -0.03 -26.74
N TYR A 168 13.79 0.87 -26.62
CA TYR A 168 12.56 0.77 -27.40
C TYR A 168 12.76 1.14 -28.87
N PHE A 169 13.79 1.93 -29.18
CA PHE A 169 14.18 2.20 -30.55
C PHE A 169 14.57 0.90 -31.27
N HIS A 170 15.47 0.10 -30.68
CA HIS A 170 15.91 -1.17 -31.26
C HIS A 170 14.77 -2.18 -31.39
N ILE A 171 13.91 -2.30 -30.37
CA ILE A 171 12.75 -3.19 -30.40
C ILE A 171 11.78 -2.77 -31.51
N GLN A 172 11.55 -1.46 -31.68
CA GLN A 172 10.66 -0.95 -32.71
C GLN A 172 11.21 -1.22 -34.12
N GLU A 173 12.53 -1.07 -34.34
CA GLU A 173 13.16 -1.38 -35.64
C GLU A 173 13.15 -2.88 -35.97
N THR A 174 13.37 -3.74 -34.98
CA THR A 174 13.52 -5.19 -35.19
C THR A 174 12.21 -5.96 -35.15
N ARG A 175 11.28 -5.57 -34.28
CA ARG A 175 10.04 -6.32 -33.97
C ARG A 175 8.77 -5.50 -34.22
N GLY A 176 8.91 -4.23 -34.59
CA GLY A 176 7.82 -3.33 -34.92
C GLY A 176 7.25 -2.56 -33.73
N LYS A 177 6.46 -1.53 -34.05
CA LYS A 177 5.84 -0.59 -33.09
C LYS A 177 5.00 -1.30 -32.03
N GLU A 178 4.13 -2.22 -32.43
CA GLU A 178 3.22 -2.89 -31.49
C GLU A 178 3.97 -3.78 -30.48
N ALA A 179 5.08 -4.42 -30.88
CA ALA A 179 5.94 -5.16 -29.96
C ALA A 179 6.59 -4.23 -28.94
N ALA A 180 7.12 -3.09 -29.39
CA ALA A 180 7.69 -2.07 -28.50
C ALA A 180 6.65 -1.52 -27.51
N LYS A 181 5.42 -1.25 -27.98
CA LYS A 181 4.31 -0.80 -27.13
C LYS A 181 3.93 -1.85 -26.09
N GLY A 182 3.81 -3.11 -26.51
CA GLY A 182 3.49 -4.23 -25.61
C GLY A 182 4.53 -4.42 -24.50
N ILE A 183 5.82 -4.38 -24.85
CA ILE A 183 6.92 -4.49 -23.87
C ILE A 183 6.91 -3.29 -22.91
N ALA A 184 6.77 -2.07 -23.43
CA ALA A 184 6.71 -0.86 -22.59
C ALA A 184 5.54 -0.93 -21.59
N LEU A 185 4.37 -1.37 -22.07
CA LEU A 185 3.18 -1.51 -21.25
C LEU A 185 3.35 -2.58 -20.15
N GLU A 186 3.97 -3.71 -20.48
CA GLU A 186 4.33 -4.75 -19.51
C GLU A 186 5.23 -4.19 -18.39
N LYS A 187 6.26 -3.44 -18.76
CA LYS A 187 7.21 -2.86 -17.78
C LYS A 187 6.55 -1.78 -16.92
N ILE A 188 5.72 -0.91 -17.50
CA ILE A 188 4.93 0.07 -16.74
C ILE A 188 4.00 -0.64 -15.75
N ASN A 189 3.28 -1.68 -16.19
CA ASN A 189 2.43 -2.46 -15.29
C ASN A 189 3.24 -3.15 -14.18
N GLY A 190 4.47 -3.57 -14.45
CA GLY A 190 5.40 -4.08 -13.45
C GLY A 190 5.72 -3.06 -12.35
N ILE A 191 5.91 -1.80 -12.73
CA ILE A 191 6.14 -0.68 -11.82
C ILE A 191 4.86 -0.32 -11.05
N LEU A 192 3.70 -0.26 -11.71
CA LEU A 192 2.45 0.15 -11.07
C LEU A 192 1.90 -0.85 -10.05
N LYS A 193 2.34 -2.12 -10.09
CA LYS A 193 2.00 -3.13 -9.07
C LYS A 193 2.38 -2.72 -7.65
N PHE A 194 3.41 -1.88 -7.46
CA PHE A 194 3.76 -1.40 -6.12
C PHE A 194 2.70 -0.48 -5.50
N ALA A 195 1.81 0.09 -6.31
CA ALA A 195 0.71 0.94 -5.88
C ALA A 195 -0.64 0.19 -5.72
N GLN A 196 -0.66 -1.13 -5.90
CA GLN A 196 -1.88 -1.95 -5.81
C GLN A 196 -2.00 -2.75 -4.50
N PHE A 197 -0.93 -2.83 -3.70
CA PHE A 197 -0.89 -3.62 -2.47
C PHE A 197 -0.61 -2.72 -1.26
N SER A 198 -1.63 -2.48 -0.41
CA SER A 198 -1.49 -1.97 0.97
C SER A 198 -2.59 -2.46 1.90
#